data_AF-A0AA35PNK6-F1
#
_entry.id   AF-A0AA35PNK6-F1
#
_cell.length_a   1.000
_cell.length_b   1.000
_cell.length_c   1.000
_cell.angle_alpha   90.00
_cell.angle_beta   90.00
_cell.angle_gamma   90.00
#
_symmetry.space_group_name_H-M   'P 1'
#
loop_
_entity.id
_entity.type
_entity.pdbx_description
1 polymer ?
#
loop_
_entity_poly.entity_id
_entity_poly.type
_entity_poly.pdbx_seq_one_letter_code
_entity_poly.pdbx_strand_id
1 'polypeptide(L)'
;MSVMLETVGFFMATIGCGMLGITLFNSYWRVSTISGNVITTSTIFENLWQSCATDSTGVYNCWEFQSLLELPAYLQASRALMISALVLGFLGILCGMLGLQCTKVAEGNPNVKAKMAALAGCMFILAGICGMVTISWYAFNITRDFFNPLFVGTKYEIGPALYLGWSASLLVIIGGGCLFSSCKTHLSQDKSYTYPYKAPKSALSAPTNTAPRPRRESNASSNGKYGKNAYV
;
A
#
# COMPACT_ATOMS: atom_id res chain seq x y z
N MET A 1 -10.84 -7.52 -10.19
CA MET A 1 -9.56 -6.80 -10.08
C MET A 1 -9.17 -6.34 -11.47
N SER A 2 -9.08 -5.03 -11.72
CA SER A 2 -8.34 -4.57 -12.89
C SER A 2 -6.86 -4.78 -12.58
N VAL A 3 -6.25 -5.81 -13.19
CA VAL A 3 -4.84 -6.17 -13.01
C VAL A 3 -3.92 -4.95 -13.12
N MET A 4 -4.30 -3.99 -13.97
CA MET A 4 -3.63 -2.71 -14.13
C MET A 4 -3.57 -1.88 -12.84
N LEU A 5 -4.69 -1.70 -12.11
CA LEU A 5 -4.73 -0.86 -10.91
C LEU A 5 -3.93 -1.48 -9.76
N GLU A 6 -4.00 -2.79 -9.62
CA GLU A 6 -3.25 -3.55 -8.60
C GLU A 6 -1.74 -3.48 -8.87
N THR A 7 -1.33 -3.74 -10.12
CA THR A 7 0.08 -3.72 -10.52
C THR A 7 0.67 -2.33 -10.40
N VAL A 8 -0.01 -1.30 -10.93
CA VAL A 8 0.43 0.10 -10.82
C VAL A 8 0.48 0.53 -9.35
N GLY A 9 -0.55 0.20 -8.57
CA GLY A 9 -0.60 0.52 -7.13
C GLY A 9 0.55 -0.10 -6.35
N PHE A 10 0.88 -1.36 -6.63
CA PHE A 10 2.00 -2.07 -6.01
C PHE A 10 3.35 -1.43 -6.34
N PHE A 11 3.63 -1.15 -7.62
CA PHE A 11 4.88 -0.49 -8.01
C PHE A 11 4.99 0.91 -7.42
N MET A 12 3.90 1.67 -7.41
CA MET A 12 3.88 3.02 -6.86
C MET A 12 4.15 3.02 -5.35
N ALA A 13 3.54 2.10 -4.60
CA ALA A 13 3.81 1.92 -3.18
C ALA A 13 5.24 1.45 -2.90
N THR A 14 5.78 0.56 -3.73
CA THR A 14 7.16 0.05 -3.59
C THR A 14 8.20 1.15 -3.84
N ILE A 15 8.01 1.94 -4.90
CA ILE A 15 8.87 3.10 -5.20
C ILE A 15 8.78 4.13 -4.07
N GLY A 16 7.57 4.44 -3.60
CA GLY A 16 7.36 5.35 -2.47
C GLY A 16 8.05 4.85 -1.19
N CYS A 17 7.98 3.54 -0.90
CA CYS A 17 8.67 2.94 0.24
C CYS A 17 10.20 3.06 0.11
N GLY A 18 10.74 2.87 -1.10
CA GLY A 18 12.16 3.11 -1.39
C GLY A 18 12.56 4.57 -1.19
N MET A 19 11.73 5.51 -1.65
CA MET A 19 11.96 6.95 -1.44
C MET A 19 11.88 7.35 0.04
N LEU A 20 11.02 6.73 0.85
CA LEU A 20 11.03 6.91 2.31
C LEU A 20 12.35 6.44 2.93
N GLY A 21 12.90 5.32 2.43
CA GLY A 21 14.21 4.82 2.85
C GLY A 21 15.33 5.80 2.51
N ILE A 22 15.36 6.30 1.28
CA ILE A 22 16.31 7.32 0.85
C ILE A 22 16.18 8.59 1.72
N THR A 23 14.94 9.00 2.02
CA THR A 23 14.68 10.16 2.88
C THR A 23 15.28 9.95 4.27
N LEU A 24 15.14 8.77 4.89
CA LEU A 24 15.71 8.47 6.21
C LEU A 24 17.24 8.67 6.28
N PHE A 25 17.95 8.29 5.22
CA PHE A 25 19.42 8.39 5.16
C PHE A 25 19.93 9.71 4.58
N ASN A 26 19.06 10.51 3.97
CA ASN A 26 19.45 11.77 3.35
C ASN A 26 20.03 12.73 4.40
N SER A 27 21.19 13.33 4.13
CA SER A 27 21.88 14.25 5.06
C SER A 27 21.19 15.61 5.25
N TYR A 28 20.21 15.96 4.41
CA TYR A 28 19.64 17.30 4.30
C TYR A 28 18.18 17.36 4.76
N TRP A 29 17.91 17.04 6.03
CA TRP A 29 16.57 17.25 6.63
C TRP A 29 16.37 18.69 7.08
N ARG A 30 17.41 19.33 7.58
CA ARG A 30 17.38 20.76 7.87
C ARG A 30 18.71 21.39 7.54
N VAL A 31 18.68 22.65 7.13
CA VAL A 31 19.87 23.41 6.73
C VAL A 31 19.85 24.74 7.48
N SER A 32 20.95 25.13 8.12
CA SER A 32 21.04 26.37 8.88
C SER A 32 20.94 27.58 7.96
N THR A 33 20.15 28.58 8.33
CA THR A 33 20.15 29.87 7.62
C THR A 33 21.39 30.68 8.03
N ILE A 34 22.04 31.32 7.06
CA ILE A 34 23.22 32.15 7.30
C ILE A 34 22.72 33.53 7.72
N SER A 35 22.34 33.70 8.99
CA SER A 35 21.90 35.00 9.51
C SER A 35 22.61 35.36 10.81
N GLY A 36 23.63 36.21 10.70
CA GLY A 36 23.96 37.20 11.75
C GLY A 36 25.32 37.11 12.45
N ASN A 37 25.99 35.95 12.52
CA ASN A 37 27.30 35.86 13.17
C ASN A 37 28.43 35.72 12.16
N VAL A 38 29.11 36.85 11.90
CA VAL A 38 30.24 37.04 10.99
C VAL A 38 31.47 36.18 11.35
N ILE A 39 31.48 35.50 12.49
CA ILE A 39 32.66 34.80 13.01
C ILE A 39 32.76 33.34 12.50
N THR A 40 31.71 32.75 11.93
CA THR A 40 31.76 31.39 11.33
C THR A 40 30.96 31.30 10.03
N THR A 41 31.65 31.33 8.89
CA THR A 41 31.09 31.09 7.54
C THR A 41 30.86 29.60 7.28
N SER A 42 30.14 28.92 8.16
CA SER A 42 29.92 27.48 8.09
C SER A 42 28.43 27.17 7.90
N THR A 43 28.05 26.42 6.87
CA THR A 43 26.66 25.95 6.71
C THR A 43 26.51 24.60 7.38
N ILE A 44 25.56 24.51 8.31
CA ILE A 44 25.25 23.30 9.08
C ILE A 44 24.05 22.63 8.42
N PHE A 45 24.16 21.35 8.13
CA PHE A 45 23.06 20.53 7.64
C PHE A 45 22.97 19.26 8.47
N GLU A 46 21.75 18.89 8.81
CA GLU A 46 21.51 17.81 9.76
C GLU A 46 20.47 16.85 9.21
N ASN A 47 20.68 15.56 9.49
CA ASN A 47 19.68 14.52 9.31
C ASN A 47 19.22 13.98 10.66
N LEU A 48 18.51 12.86 10.64
CA LEU A 48 18.04 12.23 11.87
C LEU A 48 19.18 11.70 12.74
N TRP A 49 20.37 11.42 12.22
CA TRP A 49 21.42 10.60 12.85
C TRP A 49 22.71 11.37 13.13
N GLN A 50 23.03 12.33 12.29
CA GLN A 50 24.28 13.06 12.20
C GLN A 50 24.00 14.54 11.89
N SER A 51 24.91 15.39 12.34
CA SER A 51 24.96 16.80 12.02
C SER A 51 26.32 17.08 11.39
N CYS A 52 26.29 17.80 10.28
CA CYS A 52 27.47 18.07 9.47
C CYS A 52 27.58 19.57 9.24
N ALA A 53 28.81 20.09 9.21
CA ALA A 53 29.10 21.45 8.79
C ALA A 53 30.06 21.44 7.61
N THR A 54 29.85 22.37 6.68
CA THR A 54 30.85 22.72 5.67
C THR A 54 31.36 24.13 5.92
N ASP A 55 32.68 24.25 5.99
CA ASP A 55 33.37 25.53 6.13
C ASP A 55 33.61 26.17 4.75
N SER A 56 34.00 27.44 4.74
CA SER A 56 34.32 28.21 3.52
C SER A 56 35.53 27.67 2.74
N THR A 57 36.33 26.82 3.37
CA THR A 57 37.43 26.06 2.74
C THR A 57 36.97 24.79 2.02
N GLY A 58 35.68 24.45 2.09
CA GLY A 58 35.11 23.24 1.47
C GLY A 58 35.35 21.95 2.25
N VAL A 59 35.81 22.06 3.50
CA VAL A 59 36.00 20.89 4.39
C VAL A 59 34.66 20.51 5.00
N TYR A 60 34.33 19.22 4.94
CA TYR A 60 33.13 18.63 5.57
C TYR A 60 33.51 17.96 6.88
N ASN A 61 32.92 18.41 7.99
CA ASN A 61 33.05 17.79 9.29
C ASN A 61 31.67 17.27 9.73
N CYS A 62 31.53 15.97 9.95
CA CYS A 62 30.29 15.34 10.41
C CYS A 62 30.48 14.73 11.80
N TRP A 63 29.51 14.96 12.68
CA TRP A 63 29.45 14.41 14.02
C TRP A 63 28.14 13.67 14.25
N GLU A 64 28.22 12.52 14.91
CA GLU A 64 27.04 11.78 15.36
C GLU A 64 26.45 12.43 16.61
N PHE A 65 25.12 12.40 16.74
CA PHE A 65 24.47 12.90 17.95
C PHE A 65 24.84 11.98 19.14
N GLN A 66 25.73 12.44 20.02
CA GLN A 66 26.41 11.62 21.03
C GLN A 66 25.51 11.04 22.14
N SER A 67 24.29 11.55 22.37
CA SER A 67 23.47 11.13 23.53
C SER A 67 21.98 11.05 23.22
N LEU A 68 21.39 9.85 23.38
CA LEU A 68 19.94 9.63 23.34
C LEU A 68 19.19 10.36 24.48
N LEU A 69 19.89 10.74 25.55
CA LEU A 69 19.31 11.39 26.73
C LEU A 69 19.24 12.93 26.64
N GLU A 70 20.01 13.52 25.72
CA GLU A 70 20.12 14.98 25.53
C GLU A 70 19.48 15.44 24.20
N LEU A 71 19.12 14.48 23.34
CA LEU A 71 18.47 14.75 22.06
C LEU A 71 16.99 15.10 22.27
N PRO A 72 16.44 16.13 21.59
CA PRO A 72 15.06 16.53 21.79
C PRO A 72 14.09 15.39 21.40
N ALA A 73 13.05 15.21 22.22
CA ALA A 73 12.13 14.08 22.11
C ALA A 73 11.49 13.90 20.72
N TYR A 74 11.25 14.99 19.98
CA TYR A 74 10.68 14.93 18.62
C TYR A 74 11.61 14.24 17.61
N LEU A 75 12.93 14.32 17.79
CA LEU A 75 13.93 13.67 16.93
C LEU A 75 13.96 12.16 17.17
N GLN A 76 13.83 11.73 18.43
CA GLN A 76 13.73 10.30 18.74
C GLN A 76 12.40 9.71 18.25
N ALA A 77 11.30 10.45 18.42
CA ALA A 77 10.00 10.04 17.92
C ALA A 77 9.95 9.98 16.39
N SER A 78 10.60 10.93 15.68
CA SER A 78 10.70 10.89 14.22
C SER A 78 11.51 9.69 13.72
N ARG A 79 12.62 9.33 14.40
CA ARG A 79 13.36 8.10 14.10
C ARG A 79 12.48 6.87 14.23
N ALA A 80 11.77 6.74 15.36
CA ALA A 80 10.90 5.59 15.61
C ALA A 80 9.77 5.49 14.57
N LEU A 81 9.13 6.61 14.24
CA LEU A 81 8.04 6.64 13.26
C LEU A 81 8.55 6.32 11.84
N MET A 82 9.69 6.86 11.40
CA MET A 82 10.27 6.52 10.09
C MET A 82 10.66 5.04 10.00
N ILE A 83 11.29 4.48 11.04
CA ILE A 83 11.64 3.06 11.07
C ILE A 83 10.38 2.20 11.03
N SER A 84 9.35 2.56 11.81
CA SER A 84 8.08 1.85 11.80
C SER A 84 7.40 1.90 10.42
N ALA A 85 7.47 3.04 9.73
CA ALA A 85 6.95 3.19 8.38
C ALA A 85 7.70 2.27 7.39
N LEU A 86 9.02 2.17 7.49
CA LEU A 86 9.81 1.27 6.63
C LEU A 86 9.53 -0.21 6.92
N VAL A 87 9.37 -0.59 8.18
CA VAL A 87 9.02 -1.97 8.56
C VAL A 87 7.63 -2.33 8.02
N LEU A 88 6.63 -1.46 8.22
CA LEU A 88 5.29 -1.65 7.67
C LEU A 88 5.30 -1.69 6.14
N GLY A 89 6.07 -0.82 5.50
CA GLY A 89 6.24 -0.81 4.04
C GLY A 89 6.88 -2.10 3.52
N PHE A 90 7.92 -2.61 4.19
CA PHE A 90 8.54 -3.88 3.85
C PHE A 90 7.60 -5.07 4.01
N LEU A 91 6.87 -5.15 5.12
CA LEU A 91 5.82 -6.16 5.32
C LEU A 91 4.72 -6.04 4.26
N GLY A 92 4.36 -4.82 3.87
CA GLY A 92 3.45 -4.53 2.77
C GLY A 92 3.94 -5.06 1.43
N ILE A 93 5.24 -4.91 1.11
CA ILE A 93 5.85 -5.46 -0.10
C ILE A 93 5.76 -6.99 -0.09
N LEU A 94 6.12 -7.64 1.02
CA LEU A 94 6.03 -9.11 1.14
C LEU A 94 4.60 -9.62 0.94
N CYS A 95 3.62 -9.00 1.61
CA CYS A 95 2.22 -9.34 1.45
C CYS A 95 1.71 -9.07 0.03
N GLY A 96 2.17 -7.97 -0.60
CA GLY A 96 1.82 -7.59 -1.95
C GLY A 96 2.33 -8.60 -2.98
N MET A 97 3.58 -9.03 -2.89
CA MET A 97 4.17 -10.07 -3.76
C MET A 97 3.36 -11.37 -3.73
N LEU A 98 2.89 -11.77 -2.55
CA LEU A 98 2.06 -12.98 -2.37
C LEU A 98 0.60 -12.78 -2.82
N GLY A 99 0.09 -11.54 -2.76
CA GLY A 99 -1.28 -11.17 -3.10
C GLY A 99 -1.52 -10.90 -4.60
N LEU A 100 -0.46 -10.61 -5.36
CA LEU A 100 -0.54 -10.26 -6.78
C LEU A 100 -1.10 -11.38 -7.65
N GLN A 101 -1.99 -11.04 -8.59
CA GLN A 101 -2.56 -12.01 -9.54
C GLN A 101 -1.50 -12.67 -10.44
N CYS A 102 -0.42 -11.96 -10.75
CA CYS A 102 0.69 -12.43 -11.56
C CYS A 102 1.56 -13.49 -10.86
N THR A 103 1.36 -13.71 -9.56
CA THR A 103 2.16 -14.66 -8.76
C THR A 103 1.48 -16.04 -8.75
N LYS A 104 2.23 -17.10 -9.11
CA LYS A 104 1.72 -18.50 -9.09
C LYS A 104 1.55 -19.10 -7.69
N VAL A 105 1.90 -18.36 -6.64
CA VAL A 105 1.69 -18.79 -5.25
C VAL A 105 0.19 -18.77 -4.94
N ALA A 106 -0.33 -19.84 -4.31
CA ALA A 106 -1.73 -19.96 -3.88
C ALA A 106 -2.80 -19.87 -5.00
N GLU A 107 -2.55 -20.52 -6.15
CA GLU A 107 -3.49 -20.60 -7.28
C GLU A 107 -4.85 -21.23 -6.90
N GLY A 108 -4.90 -22.03 -5.83
CA GLY A 108 -6.11 -22.71 -5.37
C GLY A 108 -7.11 -21.86 -4.57
N ASN A 109 -6.79 -20.62 -4.14
CA ASN A 109 -7.68 -19.83 -3.27
C ASN A 109 -7.68 -18.31 -3.59
N PRO A 110 -8.54 -17.82 -4.48
CA PRO A 110 -8.60 -16.40 -4.86
C PRO A 110 -8.95 -15.47 -3.68
N ASN A 111 -9.75 -15.97 -2.73
CA ASN A 111 -10.10 -15.26 -1.50
C ASN A 111 -8.89 -14.95 -0.61
N VAL A 112 -7.90 -15.84 -0.56
CA VAL A 112 -6.67 -15.63 0.21
C VAL A 112 -5.80 -14.57 -0.47
N LYS A 113 -5.67 -14.62 -1.80
CA LYS A 113 -4.95 -13.59 -2.58
C LYS A 113 -5.55 -12.21 -2.38
N ALA A 114 -6.88 -12.09 -2.47
CA ALA A 114 -7.58 -10.83 -2.25
C ALA A 114 -7.36 -10.27 -0.82
N LYS A 115 -7.38 -11.14 0.20
CA LYS A 115 -7.09 -10.75 1.59
C LYS A 115 -5.63 -10.29 1.77
N MET A 116 -4.68 -10.97 1.14
CA MET A 116 -3.26 -10.59 1.19
C MET A 116 -3.01 -9.24 0.49
N ALA A 117 -3.64 -9.01 -0.66
CA ALA A 117 -3.58 -7.72 -1.36
C ALA A 117 -4.22 -6.58 -0.54
N ALA A 118 -5.34 -6.85 0.12
CA ALA A 118 -5.97 -5.87 1.03
C ALA A 118 -5.09 -5.57 2.25
N LEU A 119 -4.49 -6.60 2.86
CA LEU A 119 -3.56 -6.46 3.97
C LEU A 119 -2.34 -5.63 3.55
N ALA A 120 -1.76 -5.91 2.39
CA ALA A 120 -0.67 -5.12 1.82
C ALA A 120 -1.06 -3.65 1.65
N GLY A 121 -2.24 -3.39 1.07
CA GLY A 121 -2.77 -2.03 0.93
C GLY A 121 -2.93 -1.29 2.27
N CYS A 122 -3.48 -1.95 3.29
CA CYS A 122 -3.58 -1.38 4.64
C CYS A 122 -2.21 -1.07 5.25
N MET A 123 -1.25 -1.98 5.13
CA MET A 123 0.11 -1.78 5.65
C MET A 123 0.81 -0.60 4.95
N PHE A 124 0.66 -0.48 3.63
CA PHE A 124 1.18 0.68 2.90
C PHE A 124 0.51 1.99 3.34
N ILE A 125 -0.81 2.03 3.46
CA ILE A 125 -1.51 3.24 3.93
C ILE A 125 -1.01 3.64 5.32
N LEU A 126 -0.88 2.69 6.25
CA LEU A 126 -0.34 2.96 7.59
C LEU A 126 1.11 3.46 7.52
N ALA A 127 1.97 2.82 6.73
CA ALA A 127 3.35 3.24 6.51
C ALA A 127 3.43 4.69 5.99
N GLY A 128 2.61 5.02 4.98
CA GLY A 128 2.57 6.35 4.39
C GLY A 128 2.02 7.42 5.35
N ILE A 129 1.03 7.09 6.19
CA ILE A 129 0.55 8.00 7.24
C ILE A 129 1.64 8.24 8.29
N CYS A 130 2.33 7.19 8.75
CA CYS A 130 3.45 7.34 9.68
C CYS A 130 4.56 8.24 9.10
N GLY A 131 4.93 8.03 7.83
CA GLY A 131 5.86 8.89 7.10
C GLY A 131 5.38 10.34 7.05
N MET A 132 4.13 10.56 6.62
CA MET A 132 3.53 11.88 6.50
C MET A 132 3.52 12.65 7.83
N VAL A 133 3.09 11.99 8.91
CA VAL A 133 3.08 12.57 10.26
C VAL A 133 4.49 12.93 10.70
N THR A 134 5.46 12.06 10.44
CA THR A 134 6.86 12.30 10.83
C THR A 134 7.44 13.52 10.15
N ILE A 135 7.33 13.58 8.82
CA ILE A 135 7.89 14.66 8.02
C ILE A 135 7.18 15.99 8.33
N SER A 136 5.86 15.97 8.48
CA SER A 136 5.05 17.15 8.83
C SER A 136 5.39 17.66 10.23
N TRP A 137 5.54 16.76 11.20
CA TRP A 137 5.87 17.14 12.57
C TRP A 137 7.31 17.69 12.66
N TYR A 138 8.25 17.11 11.93
CA TYR A 138 9.61 17.65 11.83
C TYR A 138 9.62 19.05 11.21
N ALA A 139 8.91 19.24 10.08
CA ALA A 139 8.75 20.55 9.44
C ALA A 139 8.15 21.60 10.39
N PHE A 140 7.07 21.22 11.10
CA PHE A 140 6.39 22.11 12.04
C PHE A 140 7.32 22.61 13.15
N ASN A 141 8.17 21.75 13.71
CA ASN A 141 9.13 22.17 14.74
C ASN A 141 10.17 23.14 14.17
N ILE A 142 10.70 22.89 12.96
CA ILE A 142 11.63 23.82 12.29
C ILE A 142 10.98 25.19 12.10
N THR A 143 9.77 25.22 11.55
CA THR A 143 9.05 26.47 11.28
C THR A 143 8.73 27.21 12.58
N ARG A 144 8.28 26.50 13.61
CA ARG A 144 8.01 27.07 14.93
C ARG A 144 9.26 27.76 15.51
N ASP A 145 10.40 27.09 15.45
CA ASP A 145 11.65 27.62 16.02
C ASP A 145 12.20 28.78 15.17
N PHE A 146 12.02 28.73 13.83
CA PHE A 146 12.43 29.81 12.93
C PHE A 146 11.71 31.15 13.21
N PHE A 147 10.40 31.09 13.46
CA PHE A 147 9.56 32.27 13.70
C PHE A 147 9.47 32.70 15.17
N ASN A 148 10.04 31.93 16.11
CA ASN A 148 10.02 32.30 17.51
C ASN A 148 11.04 33.43 17.79
N PRO A 149 10.60 34.62 18.23
CA PRO A 149 11.50 35.74 18.52
C PRO A 149 12.39 35.51 19.74
N LEU A 150 12.02 34.57 20.64
CA LEU A 150 12.78 34.22 21.84
C LEU A 150 13.78 33.09 21.59
N PHE A 151 13.87 32.56 20.38
CA PHE A 151 14.80 31.48 20.05
C PHE A 151 16.21 32.02 19.84
N VAL A 152 17.12 31.70 20.77
CA VAL A 152 18.51 32.19 20.82
C VAL A 152 19.50 31.25 20.09
N GLY A 153 18.99 30.22 19.40
CA GLY A 153 19.80 29.21 18.68
C GLY A 153 19.93 29.47 17.18
N THR A 154 20.70 28.61 16.50
CA THR A 154 20.83 28.59 15.04
C THR A 154 19.47 28.29 14.41
N LYS A 155 19.01 29.19 13.53
CA LYS A 155 17.76 29.00 12.79
C LYS A 155 17.99 28.05 11.62
N TYR A 156 17.03 27.17 11.40
CA TYR A 156 17.06 26.17 10.33
C TYR A 156 15.93 26.39 9.34
N GLU A 157 16.21 26.06 8.08
CA GLU A 157 15.27 25.99 6.98
C GLU A 157 14.92 24.52 6.67
N ILE A 158 13.79 24.34 5.98
CA ILE A 158 13.29 23.01 5.57
C ILE A 158 14.23 22.43 4.52
N GLY A 159 14.85 21.30 4.83
CA GLY A 159 15.76 20.64 3.91
C GLY A 159 15.05 19.90 2.76
N PRO A 160 15.76 19.66 1.63
CA PRO A 160 15.23 18.94 0.48
C PRO A 160 14.72 17.54 0.80
N ALA A 161 15.26 16.87 1.82
CA ALA A 161 14.82 15.53 2.22
C ALA A 161 13.34 15.52 2.65
N LEU A 162 12.82 16.60 3.24
CA LEU A 162 11.42 16.64 3.66
C LEU A 162 10.48 16.64 2.46
N TYR A 163 10.78 17.40 1.41
CA TYR A 163 9.98 17.39 0.17
C TYR A 163 9.97 16.01 -0.48
N LEU A 164 11.11 15.31 -0.45
CA LEU A 164 11.18 13.92 -0.87
C LEU A 164 10.31 13.01 0.02
N GLY A 165 10.35 13.19 1.34
CA GLY A 165 9.52 12.45 2.29
C GLY A 165 8.01 12.66 2.11
N TRP A 166 7.58 13.88 1.81
CA TRP A 166 6.18 14.20 1.49
C TRP A 166 5.73 13.49 0.21
N SER A 167 6.51 13.59 -0.86
CA SER A 167 6.19 12.93 -2.13
C SER A 167 6.20 11.41 -2.01
N ALA A 168 7.18 10.84 -1.28
CA ALA A 168 7.26 9.43 -0.96
C ALA A 168 6.02 8.95 -0.18
N SER A 169 5.64 9.67 0.88
CA SER A 169 4.48 9.34 1.70
C SER A 169 3.18 9.35 0.88
N LEU A 170 3.00 10.34 0.00
CA LEU A 170 1.84 10.41 -0.90
C LEU A 170 1.80 9.23 -1.87
N LEU A 171 2.93 8.89 -2.50
CA LEU A 171 3.02 7.74 -3.40
C LEU A 171 2.64 6.44 -2.70
N VAL A 172 3.12 6.23 -1.47
CA VAL A 172 2.79 5.05 -0.66
C VAL A 172 1.29 5.01 -0.30
N ILE A 173 0.71 6.14 0.13
CA ILE A 173 -0.72 6.20 0.49
C ILE A 173 -1.60 5.90 -0.72
N ILE A 174 -1.32 6.55 -1.86
CA ILE A 174 -2.12 6.36 -3.06
C ILE A 174 -1.94 4.93 -3.60
N GLY A 175 -0.71 4.41 -3.62
CA GLY A 175 -0.44 3.03 -4.03
C GLY A 175 -1.13 2.00 -3.14
N GLY A 176 -1.09 2.18 -1.82
CA GLY A 176 -1.84 1.36 -0.86
C GLY A 176 -3.36 1.47 -1.03
N GLY A 177 -3.87 2.67 -1.34
CA GLY A 177 -5.27 2.92 -1.66
C GLY A 177 -5.75 2.19 -2.92
N CYS A 178 -4.93 2.16 -3.97
CA CYS A 178 -5.19 1.40 -5.20
C CYS A 178 -5.29 -0.11 -4.92
N LEU A 179 -4.41 -0.64 -4.07
CA LEU A 179 -4.44 -2.05 -3.64
C LEU A 179 -5.68 -2.37 -2.79
N PHE A 180 -6.02 -1.48 -1.84
CA PHE A 180 -7.17 -1.68 -0.96
C PHE A 180 -8.51 -1.59 -1.69
N SER A 181 -8.67 -0.63 -2.60
CA SER A 181 -9.90 -0.45 -3.40
C SER A 181 -10.15 -1.60 -4.39
N SER A 182 -9.09 -2.21 -4.91
CA SER A 182 -9.16 -3.39 -5.79
C SER A 182 -9.76 -4.63 -5.08
N CYS A 183 -9.67 -4.72 -3.75
CA CYS A 183 -10.31 -5.79 -2.97
C CYS A 183 -11.82 -5.57 -2.76
N LYS A 184 -12.26 -4.31 -2.54
CA LYS A 184 -13.67 -4.00 -2.25
C LYS A 184 -14.60 -4.33 -3.42
N THR A 185 -14.12 -4.16 -4.65
CA THR A 185 -14.88 -4.51 -5.85
C THR A 185 -15.20 -6.00 -5.95
N HIS A 186 -14.32 -6.88 -5.47
CA HIS A 186 -14.57 -8.33 -5.48
C HIS A 186 -15.62 -8.77 -4.44
N LEU A 187 -15.57 -8.20 -3.22
CA LEU A 187 -16.55 -8.50 -2.17
C LEU A 187 -17.96 -8.02 -2.53
N SER A 188 -18.05 -6.93 -3.31
CA SER A 188 -19.32 -6.43 -3.84
C SER A 188 -19.86 -7.27 -5.01
N GLN A 189 -18.99 -7.79 -5.88
CA GLN A 189 -19.42 -8.71 -6.95
C GLN A 189 -19.93 -10.05 -6.41
N ASP A 190 -19.28 -10.61 -5.38
CA ASP A 190 -19.69 -11.90 -4.80
C ASP A 190 -21.10 -11.83 -4.17
N LYS A 191 -21.50 -10.65 -3.68
CA LYS A 191 -22.88 -10.38 -3.21
C LYS A 191 -23.90 -10.15 -4.33
N SER A 192 -23.46 -9.87 -5.57
CA SER A 192 -24.33 -9.47 -6.69
C SER A 192 -24.71 -10.60 -7.65
N TYR A 193 -24.17 -11.82 -7.52
CA TYR A 193 -24.44 -12.93 -8.44
C TYR A 193 -25.11 -14.16 -7.82
N THR A 194 -25.84 -14.01 -6.71
CA THR A 194 -26.86 -15.01 -6.37
C THR A 194 -28.10 -14.72 -7.22
N TYR A 195 -28.09 -15.12 -8.50
CA TYR A 195 -29.35 -15.33 -9.22
C TYR A 195 -30.01 -16.55 -8.61
N PRO A 196 -31.21 -16.47 -8.02
CA PRO A 196 -31.98 -17.66 -7.72
C PRO A 196 -32.40 -18.25 -9.06
N TYR A 197 -31.64 -19.23 -9.56
CA TYR A 197 -32.08 -20.07 -10.65
C TYR A 197 -33.31 -20.86 -10.17
N LYS A 198 -34.50 -20.32 -10.43
CA LYS A 198 -35.75 -21.07 -10.32
C LYS A 198 -35.79 -21.99 -11.54
N ALA A 199 -35.45 -23.26 -11.32
CA ALA A 199 -35.75 -24.31 -12.30
C ALA A 199 -37.26 -24.23 -12.64
N PRO A 200 -37.65 -24.21 -13.93
CA PRO A 200 -39.06 -24.25 -14.29
C PRO A 200 -39.65 -25.55 -13.76
N LYS A 201 -40.65 -25.44 -12.89
CA LYS A 201 -41.46 -26.60 -12.48
C LYS A 201 -42.21 -27.06 -13.73
N SER A 202 -41.82 -28.22 -14.26
CA SER A 202 -42.58 -28.93 -15.27
C SER A 202 -44.00 -29.14 -14.73
N ALA A 203 -44.98 -28.41 -15.29
CA ALA A 203 -46.38 -28.66 -15.02
C ALA A 203 -46.76 -29.98 -15.70
N LEU A 204 -46.59 -31.08 -14.97
CA LEU A 204 -47.15 -32.36 -15.41
C LEU A 204 -48.67 -32.29 -15.24
N SER A 205 -49.33 -32.49 -16.37
CA SER A 205 -50.75 -32.57 -16.70
C SER A 205 -51.69 -33.15 -15.63
N ALA A 206 -52.90 -32.57 -15.63
CA ALA A 206 -54.12 -32.89 -14.88
C ALA A 206 -54.53 -34.39 -14.86
N PRO A 207 -55.36 -34.81 -13.87
CA PRO A 207 -55.70 -36.22 -13.64
C PRO A 207 -56.74 -36.70 -14.66
N THR A 208 -56.52 -37.87 -15.26
CA THR A 208 -57.52 -38.54 -16.10
C THR A 208 -58.02 -39.79 -15.39
N ASN A 209 -59.34 -39.84 -15.20
CA ASN A 209 -60.10 -40.88 -14.51
C ASN A 209 -59.78 -42.30 -15.00
N THR A 210 -59.60 -43.22 -14.05
CA THR A 210 -59.46 -44.66 -14.26
C THR A 210 -60.80 -45.34 -14.50
N ALA A 211 -60.93 -46.04 -15.64
CA ALA A 211 -61.82 -47.19 -15.82
C ALA A 211 -61.10 -48.24 -16.71
N PRO A 212 -61.36 -49.56 -16.55
CA PRO A 212 -60.35 -50.60 -16.81
C PRO A 212 -60.34 -51.13 -18.25
N ARG A 213 -59.15 -51.45 -18.75
CA ARG A 213 -58.90 -52.16 -20.02
C ARG A 213 -58.93 -53.68 -19.83
N PRO A 214 -59.46 -54.48 -20.77
CA PRO A 214 -59.12 -55.89 -20.86
C PRO A 214 -57.86 -56.10 -21.73
N ARG A 215 -57.14 -57.16 -21.39
CA ARG A 215 -55.87 -57.68 -21.92
C ARG A 215 -56.09 -58.43 -23.24
N ARG A 216 -55.26 -58.20 -24.27
CA ARG A 216 -54.96 -59.24 -25.27
C ARG A 216 -53.62 -59.04 -25.97
N GLU A 217 -52.99 -60.19 -26.19
CA GLU A 217 -51.66 -60.51 -26.67
C GLU A 217 -51.29 -60.11 -28.11
N SER A 218 -49.97 -60.07 -28.30
CA SER A 218 -49.19 -60.70 -29.39
C SER A 218 -48.80 -59.93 -30.65
N ASN A 219 -47.47 -59.99 -30.85
CA ASN A 219 -46.71 -60.20 -32.09
C ASN A 219 -46.14 -59.04 -32.91
N ALA A 220 -44.91 -59.34 -33.36
CA ALA A 220 -44.18 -58.86 -34.53
C ALA A 220 -43.25 -57.64 -34.38
N SER A 221 -41.97 -57.97 -34.18
CA SER A 221 -40.84 -57.72 -35.12
C SER A 221 -40.89 -56.46 -35.99
N SER A 222 -39.85 -55.61 -35.90
CA SER A 222 -38.96 -55.29 -37.03
C SER A 222 -37.92 -54.22 -36.67
N ASN A 223 -36.67 -54.55 -37.02
CA ASN A 223 -35.50 -53.73 -37.30
C ASN A 223 -35.69 -52.23 -37.57
N GLY A 224 -34.73 -51.43 -37.10
CA GLY A 224 -34.47 -50.07 -37.61
C GLY A 224 -33.24 -49.41 -37.00
N LYS A 225 -32.10 -49.52 -37.68
CA LYS A 225 -30.81 -48.84 -37.42
C LYS A 225 -30.91 -47.30 -37.57
N TYR A 226 -29.79 -46.65 -37.23
CA TYR A 226 -29.33 -45.28 -37.53
C TYR A 226 -29.70 -44.23 -36.47
N GLY A 227 -28.81 -43.35 -36.01
CA GLY A 227 -27.43 -43.06 -36.38
C GLY A 227 -26.92 -41.85 -35.58
N LYS A 228 -25.60 -41.79 -35.42
CA LYS A 228 -24.76 -40.72 -34.85
C LYS A 228 -25.21 -39.30 -35.22
N ASN A 229 -24.89 -38.33 -34.35
CA ASN A 229 -24.24 -37.01 -34.60
C ASN A 229 -23.92 -36.42 -33.19
N ALA A 230 -22.70 -36.17 -32.70
CA ALA A 230 -21.51 -35.54 -33.27
C ALA A 230 -21.67 -34.01 -33.45
N TYR A 231 -21.12 -33.27 -32.46
CA TYR A 231 -20.64 -31.87 -32.41
C TYR A 231 -21.47 -30.72 -33.01
N VAL A 232 -21.74 -29.70 -32.16
CA VAL A 232 -21.09 -28.37 -32.23
C VAL A 232 -20.79 -27.91 -30.80
#